data_AF-A0A3D3P2D9-F1
#
_entry.id   AF-A0A3D3P2D9-F1
#
_cell.length_a   1.000
_cell.length_b   1.000
_cell.length_c   1.000
_cell.angle_alpha   90.00
_cell.angle_beta   90.00
_cell.angle_gamma   90.00
#
_symmetry.space_group_name_H-M   'P 1'
#
loop_
_entity.id
_entity.type
_entity.pdbx_description
1 polymer ?
#
loop_
_entity_poly.entity_id
_entity_poly.type
_entity_poly.pdbx_seq_one_letter_code
_entity_poly.pdbx_strand_id
1 'polypeptide(L)'
;MKKTLTTLLLAPMVSPAAIIWTGQLNVPIPPATGPGAGLDGVYLDIENGSSQTTADDSFALTQVNFFAGGFAMRSSADFLPARSGTGSSDAILKLLPGGTVNSALDFSAQVIGTSDAHVGLGVDQFQSGEEGFLGFQFTEGDGSDHFGWMRVTLTNNGQGLIHEWAYNDTAGEAIQVGAIIPEPSSLLLIGAGSLGLLIRRSRQR
;
A
#
# COMPACT_ATOMS: atom_id res chain seq x y z
N MET A 1 -39.40 20.29 -43.78
CA MET A 1 -39.08 20.17 -42.35
C MET A 1 -37.69 19.55 -42.22
N LYS A 2 -36.68 20.31 -41.79
CA LYS A 2 -35.29 19.83 -41.64
C LYS A 2 -35.15 19.19 -40.25
N LYS A 3 -34.76 17.91 -40.19
CA LYS A 3 -34.44 17.20 -38.94
C LYS A 3 -33.00 17.54 -38.56
N THR A 4 -32.80 18.25 -37.47
CA THR A 4 -31.48 18.54 -36.91
C THR A 4 -31.02 17.32 -36.12
N LEU A 5 -30.03 16.59 -36.64
CA LEU A 5 -29.36 15.50 -35.94
C LEU A 5 -28.39 16.13 -34.94
N THR A 6 -28.63 15.95 -33.64
CA THR A 6 -27.70 16.37 -32.59
C THR A 6 -26.74 15.22 -32.33
N THR A 7 -25.49 15.36 -32.76
CA THR A 7 -24.42 14.40 -32.47
C THR A 7 -23.96 14.62 -31.03
N LEU A 8 -24.13 13.61 -30.18
CA LEU A 8 -23.57 13.59 -28.84
C LEU A 8 -22.07 13.23 -28.95
N LEU A 9 -21.20 14.20 -28.70
CA LEU A 9 -19.76 13.97 -28.58
C LEU A 9 -19.51 13.18 -27.29
N LEU A 10 -19.17 11.89 -27.43
CA LEU A 10 -18.65 11.09 -26.33
C LEU A 10 -17.20 11.52 -26.13
N ALA A 11 -16.92 12.31 -25.09
CA ALA A 11 -15.55 12.55 -24.66
C ALA A 11 -14.96 11.22 -24.16
N PRO A 12 -13.69 10.88 -24.47
CA PRO A 12 -13.05 9.75 -23.84
C PRO A 12 -13.00 10.02 -22.33
N MET A 13 -13.71 9.22 -21.55
CA MET A 13 -13.52 9.20 -20.11
C MET A 13 -12.15 8.56 -19.88
N VAL A 14 -11.15 9.38 -19.56
CA VAL A 14 -9.92 8.90 -18.94
C VAL A 14 -10.36 8.22 -17.65
N SER A 15 -10.05 6.93 -17.49
CA SER A 15 -10.29 6.26 -16.21
C SER A 15 -9.44 7.01 -15.17
N PRO A 16 -10.02 7.52 -14.07
CA PRO A 16 -9.20 7.96 -12.96
C PRO A 16 -8.30 6.80 -12.53
N ALA A 17 -7.06 7.11 -12.14
CA ALA A 17 -6.15 6.13 -11.56
C ALA A 17 -6.89 5.35 -10.47
N ALA A 18 -6.98 4.03 -10.64
CA ALA A 18 -7.61 3.19 -9.65
C ALA A 18 -6.63 3.02 -8.47
N ILE A 19 -7.13 3.13 -7.24
CA ILE A 19 -6.34 2.80 -6.07
C ILE A 19 -6.77 1.41 -5.64
N ILE A 20 -5.81 0.49 -5.55
CA ILE A 20 -6.04 -0.82 -4.95
C ILE A 20 -5.83 -0.69 -3.45
N TRP A 21 -6.85 -1.09 -2.69
CA TRP A 21 -6.87 -1.08 -1.23
C TRP A 21 -7.15 -2.48 -0.72
N THR A 22 -6.40 -2.90 0.30
CA THR A 22 -6.60 -4.23 0.88
C THR A 22 -7.69 -4.28 1.93
N GLY A 23 -8.25 -3.13 2.33
CA GLY A 23 -9.11 -3.06 3.49
C GLY A 23 -8.32 -3.14 4.79
N GLN A 24 -9.01 -3.01 5.92
CA GLN A 24 -8.39 -3.14 7.22
C GLN A 24 -8.17 -4.62 7.57
N LEU A 25 -6.90 -5.05 7.62
CA LEU A 25 -6.49 -6.44 7.87
C LEU A 25 -6.01 -6.65 9.31
N ASN A 26 -5.26 -5.69 9.88
CA ASN A 26 -4.66 -5.76 11.22
C ASN A 26 -3.81 -7.03 11.44
N VAL A 27 -2.77 -7.22 10.63
CA VAL A 27 -1.85 -8.35 10.70
C VAL A 27 -0.81 -8.13 11.82
N PRO A 28 -0.78 -8.97 12.88
CA PRO A 28 0.11 -8.77 14.01
C PRO A 28 1.57 -9.08 13.64
N ILE A 29 2.48 -8.21 14.08
CA ILE A 29 3.93 -8.44 13.97
C ILE A 29 4.41 -9.03 15.31
N PRO A 30 4.99 -10.24 15.33
CA PRO A 30 5.41 -10.86 16.58
C PRO A 30 6.52 -10.06 17.28
N PRO A 31 6.58 -10.06 18.63
CA PRO A 31 7.68 -9.46 19.37
C PRO A 31 8.99 -10.21 19.15
N ALA A 32 10.10 -9.62 19.58
CA ALA A 32 11.40 -10.29 19.51
C ALA A 32 11.43 -11.51 20.45
N THR A 33 11.78 -12.69 19.92
CA THR A 33 11.84 -13.97 20.65
C THR A 33 13.28 -14.33 21.05
N GLY A 34 13.79 -13.74 22.13
CA GLY A 34 15.06 -14.16 22.77
C GLY A 34 16.33 -14.04 21.91
N PRO A 35 17.50 -14.45 22.44
CA PRO A 35 18.76 -14.40 21.69
C PRO A 35 18.74 -15.47 20.59
N GLY A 36 18.63 -15.02 19.33
CA GLY A 36 18.43 -15.89 18.18
C GLY A 36 17.11 -15.68 17.43
N ALA A 37 16.33 -14.64 17.78
CA ALA A 37 15.06 -14.22 17.16
C ALA A 37 15.08 -13.92 15.63
N GLY A 38 16.12 -14.36 14.91
CA GLY A 38 16.18 -14.51 13.45
C GLY A 38 15.45 -13.46 12.60
N LEU A 39 14.92 -13.94 11.47
CA LEU A 39 13.96 -13.25 10.62
C LEU A 39 12.53 -13.72 10.97
N ASP A 40 12.32 -14.23 12.19
CA ASP A 40 11.03 -14.73 12.66
C ASP A 40 10.06 -13.55 12.82
N GLY A 41 9.23 -13.37 11.80
CA GLY A 41 8.40 -12.19 11.62
C GLY A 41 7.10 -12.50 10.89
N VAL A 42 6.59 -11.51 10.18
CA VAL A 42 5.49 -11.64 9.24
C VAL A 42 5.98 -11.30 7.85
N TYR A 43 6.03 -12.32 7.00
CA TYR A 43 6.28 -12.19 5.58
C TYR A 43 4.95 -11.93 4.89
N LEU A 44 4.87 -10.85 4.11
CA LEU A 44 3.65 -10.35 3.52
C LEU A 44 3.77 -10.29 2.00
N ASP A 45 2.73 -10.78 1.34
CA ASP A 45 2.45 -10.55 -0.06
C ASP A 45 1.55 -9.31 -0.21
N ILE A 46 2.08 -8.25 -0.83
CA ILE A 46 1.41 -6.96 -0.97
C ILE A 46 0.29 -6.99 -2.02
N GLU A 47 0.38 -7.87 -3.02
CA GLU A 47 -0.56 -7.91 -4.15
C GLU A 47 -1.87 -8.57 -3.74
N ASN A 48 -1.82 -9.60 -2.88
CA ASN A 48 -3.00 -10.37 -2.49
C ASN A 48 -3.27 -10.41 -0.98
N GLY A 49 -2.39 -9.83 -0.16
CA GLY A 49 -2.54 -9.77 1.30
C GLY A 49 -2.33 -11.08 2.04
N SER A 50 -1.82 -12.12 1.36
CA SER A 50 -1.39 -13.35 2.02
C SER A 50 -0.21 -13.05 2.93
N SER A 51 -0.24 -13.62 4.15
CA SER A 51 0.87 -13.47 5.09
C SER A 51 1.25 -14.81 5.70
N GLN A 52 2.52 -14.99 6.00
CA GLN A 52 3.04 -16.17 6.68
C GLN A 52 4.05 -15.80 7.76
N THR A 53 4.16 -16.63 8.78
CA THR A 53 5.15 -16.48 9.86
C THR A 53 6.32 -17.45 9.72
N THR A 54 6.29 -18.31 8.69
CA THR A 54 7.41 -19.18 8.33
C THR A 54 8.38 -18.39 7.45
N ALA A 55 9.68 -18.56 7.69
CA ALA A 55 10.72 -17.86 6.95
C ALA A 55 10.62 -18.07 5.43
N ASP A 56 10.55 -16.96 4.69
CA ASP A 56 10.72 -16.87 3.23
C ASP A 56 11.91 -15.95 2.92
N ASP A 57 13.11 -16.40 3.25
CA ASP A 57 14.32 -15.56 3.17
C ASP A 57 14.71 -15.17 1.74
N SER A 58 14.17 -15.90 0.76
CA SER A 58 14.30 -15.64 -0.67
C SER A 58 13.23 -14.71 -1.23
N PHE A 59 12.17 -14.39 -0.48
CA PHE A 59 11.01 -13.64 -0.98
C PHE A 59 10.39 -14.29 -2.23
N ALA A 60 10.27 -15.62 -2.21
CA ALA A 60 9.72 -16.37 -3.34
C ALA A 60 8.19 -16.27 -3.42
N LEU A 61 7.54 -15.98 -2.29
CA LEU A 61 6.08 -15.90 -2.17
C LEU A 61 5.60 -14.58 -1.57
N THR A 62 6.52 -13.75 -1.08
CA THR A 62 6.24 -12.53 -0.31
C THR A 62 7.23 -11.46 -0.71
N GLN A 63 6.97 -10.19 -0.40
CA GLN A 63 7.90 -9.10 -0.75
C GLN A 63 8.47 -8.36 0.46
N VAL A 64 7.87 -8.46 1.64
CA VAL A 64 8.37 -7.77 2.85
C VAL A 64 8.22 -8.63 4.10
N ASN A 65 9.19 -8.55 4.99
CA ASN A 65 9.16 -9.18 6.31
C ASN A 65 9.33 -8.13 7.40
N PHE A 66 8.38 -8.05 8.32
CA PHE A 66 8.49 -7.29 9.57
C PHE A 66 8.75 -8.24 10.73
N PHE A 67 9.76 -7.97 11.54
CA PHE A 67 10.10 -8.80 12.70
C PHE A 67 10.44 -7.93 13.91
N ALA A 68 10.49 -8.54 15.10
CA ALA A 68 10.74 -7.84 16.36
C ALA A 68 9.78 -6.65 16.60
N GLY A 69 8.48 -6.87 16.41
CA GLY A 69 7.47 -5.82 16.53
C GLY A 69 7.52 -4.77 15.43
N GLY A 70 8.25 -5.04 14.34
CA GLY A 70 8.53 -4.11 13.28
C GLY A 70 9.67 -3.15 13.59
N PHE A 71 10.44 -3.38 14.66
CA PHE A 71 11.70 -2.68 14.90
C PHE A 71 12.67 -2.88 13.73
N ALA A 72 12.68 -4.09 13.18
CA ALA A 72 13.47 -4.45 12.03
C ALA A 72 12.58 -4.91 10.88
N MET A 73 13.00 -4.56 9.67
CA MET A 73 12.31 -4.90 8.44
C MET A 73 13.31 -5.38 7.39
N ARG A 74 12.90 -6.36 6.61
CA ARG A 74 13.62 -6.83 5.43
C ARG A 74 12.68 -6.80 4.23
N SER A 75 13.17 -6.41 3.07
CA SER A 75 12.35 -6.33 1.85
C SER A 75 13.04 -7.01 0.67
N SER A 76 12.24 -7.49 -0.28
CA SER A 76 12.72 -8.05 -1.54
C SER A 76 13.26 -6.94 -2.46
N ALA A 77 13.79 -7.33 -3.62
CA ALA A 77 14.15 -6.37 -4.67
C ALA A 77 12.92 -5.71 -5.33
N ASP A 78 11.76 -6.37 -5.22
CA ASP A 78 10.49 -5.95 -5.81
C ASP A 78 9.62 -5.15 -4.83
N PHE A 79 10.06 -4.96 -3.58
CA PHE A 79 9.43 -4.05 -2.63
C PHE A 79 10.47 -3.15 -1.98
N LEU A 80 10.38 -1.87 -2.29
CA LEU A 80 11.35 -0.86 -1.91
C LEU A 80 10.64 0.18 -1.03
N PRO A 81 10.81 0.15 0.29
CA PRO A 81 10.30 1.21 1.14
C PRO A 81 11.02 2.52 0.88
N ALA A 82 10.33 3.65 1.09
CA ALA A 82 10.94 4.97 1.07
C ALA A 82 11.94 5.12 2.23
N ARG A 83 13.12 5.64 1.93
CA ARG A 83 14.27 5.68 2.84
C ARG A 83 14.86 7.08 2.96
N SER A 84 15.70 7.26 3.97
CA SER A 84 16.51 8.47 4.20
C SER A 84 17.65 8.66 3.18
N GLY A 85 17.85 7.68 2.30
CA GLY A 85 18.83 7.67 1.22
C GLY A 85 18.65 6.41 0.35
N THR A 86 19.58 6.18 -0.59
CA THR A 86 19.49 5.08 -1.57
C THR A 86 20.21 3.80 -1.13
N GLY A 87 20.78 3.77 0.07
CA GLY A 87 21.40 2.60 0.66
C GLY A 87 20.38 1.54 1.09
N SER A 88 20.68 0.27 0.85
CA SER A 88 19.79 -0.85 1.24
C SER A 88 19.63 -1.04 2.74
N SER A 89 20.46 -0.37 3.56
CA SER A 89 20.38 -0.34 5.02
C SER A 89 19.90 0.99 5.59
N ASP A 90 19.61 1.99 4.74
CA ASP A 90 19.20 3.32 5.20
C ASP A 90 17.86 3.23 5.94
N ALA A 91 17.66 4.14 6.90
CA ALA A 91 16.44 4.14 7.70
C ALA A 91 15.22 4.37 6.80
N ILE A 92 14.20 3.52 6.97
CA ILE A 92 12.87 3.71 6.39
C ILE A 92 12.23 4.95 6.99
N LEU A 93 11.53 5.74 6.17
CA LEU A 93 10.91 6.98 6.62
C LEU A 93 9.47 6.76 7.07
N LYS A 94 9.12 7.34 8.22
CA LYS A 94 7.74 7.61 8.58
C LYS A 94 7.24 8.79 7.75
N LEU A 95 6.15 8.59 7.03
CA LEU A 95 5.43 9.61 6.30
C LEU A 95 4.20 10.09 7.10
N LEU A 96 3.86 11.36 6.89
CA LEU A 96 2.64 11.95 7.44
C LEU A 96 1.44 11.68 6.53
N PRO A 97 0.21 11.60 7.09
CA PRO A 97 -1.01 11.61 6.30
C PRO A 97 -1.04 12.80 5.33
N GLY A 98 -1.46 12.56 4.08
CA GLY A 98 -1.44 13.57 3.02
C GLY A 98 -0.06 13.85 2.41
N GLY A 99 0.99 13.14 2.85
CA GLY A 99 2.25 13.07 2.11
C GLY A 99 2.05 12.40 0.75
N THR A 100 2.98 12.62 -0.19
CA THR A 100 2.95 11.98 -1.52
C THR A 100 4.03 10.92 -1.63
N VAL A 101 3.67 9.71 -2.08
CA VAL A 101 4.63 8.68 -2.49
C VAL A 101 4.73 8.72 -4.01
N ASN A 102 5.95 8.95 -4.51
CA ASN A 102 6.28 9.03 -5.93
C ASN A 102 7.79 8.83 -6.14
N SER A 103 8.24 8.99 -7.39
CA SER A 103 9.63 8.84 -7.80
C SER A 103 10.60 9.91 -7.28
N ALA A 104 10.13 10.91 -6.53
CA ALA A 104 10.99 11.90 -5.88
C ALA A 104 11.48 11.45 -4.49
N LEU A 105 10.92 10.38 -3.93
CA LEU A 105 11.43 9.75 -2.72
C LEU A 105 12.64 8.87 -3.04
N ASP A 106 13.50 8.67 -2.05
CA ASP A 106 14.64 7.77 -2.17
C ASP A 106 14.21 6.32 -1.89
N PHE A 107 14.62 5.42 -2.78
CA PHE A 107 14.44 3.98 -2.69
C PHE A 107 15.80 3.30 -2.84
N SER A 108 15.99 2.12 -2.23
CA SER A 108 17.23 1.37 -2.41
C SER A 108 17.32 0.80 -3.82
N ALA A 109 18.54 0.64 -4.33
CA ALA A 109 18.78 0.09 -5.67
C ALA A 109 18.42 -1.42 -5.76
N GLN A 110 17.14 -1.76 -6.04
CA GLN A 110 16.59 -3.10 -6.40
C GLN A 110 17.40 -4.32 -5.90
N VAL A 111 17.69 -4.33 -4.59
CA VAL A 111 18.31 -5.45 -3.89
C VAL A 111 17.52 -5.69 -2.62
N ILE A 112 17.75 -6.85 -2.01
CA ILE A 112 17.20 -7.13 -0.69
C ILE A 112 17.68 -6.05 0.29
N GLY A 113 16.73 -5.33 0.87
CA GLY A 113 16.96 -4.25 1.82
C GLY A 113 16.74 -4.70 3.25
N THR A 114 17.44 -4.07 4.19
CA THR A 114 17.21 -4.20 5.63
C THR A 114 17.07 -2.81 6.27
N SER A 115 16.40 -2.73 7.41
CA SER A 115 16.42 -1.51 8.23
C SER A 115 16.05 -1.85 9.66
N ASP A 116 16.80 -1.31 10.61
CA ASP A 116 16.56 -1.37 12.07
C ASP A 116 16.72 0.01 12.74
N ALA A 117 16.89 1.06 11.92
CA ALA A 117 17.14 2.43 12.37
C ALA A 117 15.92 3.36 12.19
N HIS A 118 14.74 2.81 11.87
CA HIS A 118 13.54 3.59 11.56
C HIS A 118 12.59 3.75 12.76
N VAL A 119 12.78 3.01 13.86
CA VAL A 119 12.03 3.21 15.11
C VAL A 119 12.88 4.00 16.11
N GLY A 120 12.39 5.16 16.57
CA GLY A 120 13.14 6.05 17.45
C GLY A 120 12.48 7.40 17.71
N LEU A 121 13.28 8.41 18.04
CA LEU A 121 12.84 9.76 18.43
C LEU A 121 13.16 10.84 17.38
N GLY A 122 13.73 10.45 16.24
CA GLY A 122 14.02 11.34 15.11
C GLY A 122 12.75 11.82 14.40
N VAL A 123 12.88 12.92 13.65
CA VAL A 123 11.75 13.62 13.00
C VAL A 123 10.96 12.74 12.02
N ASP A 124 11.65 11.85 11.31
CA ASP A 124 11.04 10.95 10.32
C ASP A 124 11.08 9.48 10.78
N GLN A 125 11.22 9.25 12.08
CA GLN A 125 11.19 7.90 12.67
C GLN A 125 9.80 7.54 13.19
N PHE A 126 9.52 6.25 13.21
CA PHE A 126 8.37 5.69 13.90
C PHE A 126 8.60 5.75 15.41
N GLN A 127 7.67 6.37 16.13
CA GLN A 127 7.65 6.29 17.58
C GLN A 127 7.06 4.95 18.00
N SER A 128 7.72 4.27 18.94
CA SER A 128 7.31 2.93 19.36
C SER A 128 5.88 2.92 19.93
N GLY A 129 5.01 2.11 19.35
CA GLY A 129 3.61 1.96 19.77
C GLY A 129 2.66 3.01 19.19
N GLU A 130 3.17 3.94 18.38
CA GLU A 130 2.38 4.97 17.71
C GLU A 130 2.13 4.58 16.25
N GLU A 131 0.97 4.99 15.75
CA GLU A 131 0.63 4.78 14.35
C GLU A 131 1.50 5.67 13.43
N GLY A 132 1.84 5.12 12.28
CA GLY A 132 2.54 5.83 11.22
C GLY A 132 2.31 5.18 9.86
N PHE A 133 2.83 5.85 8.84
CA PHE A 133 2.78 5.38 7.47
C PHE A 133 4.18 5.23 6.93
N LEU A 134 4.45 4.18 6.17
CA LEU A 134 5.61 4.12 5.27
C LEU A 134 5.11 4.18 3.82
N GLY A 135 5.87 4.84 2.96
CA GLY A 135 5.69 4.76 1.51
C GLY A 135 6.54 3.65 0.92
N PHE A 136 6.12 3.10 -0.20
CA PHE A 136 6.90 2.10 -0.93
C PHE A 136 6.71 2.24 -2.45
N GLN A 137 7.71 1.77 -3.18
CA GLN A 137 7.61 1.35 -4.57
C GLN A 137 7.58 -0.18 -4.58
N PHE A 138 6.76 -0.80 -5.40
CA PHE A 138 6.86 -2.23 -5.66
C PHE A 138 6.73 -2.54 -7.15
N THR A 139 7.34 -3.64 -7.58
CA THR A 139 7.26 -4.13 -8.94
C THR A 139 6.22 -5.25 -8.99
N GLU A 140 5.13 -5.05 -9.73
CA GLU A 140 4.08 -6.07 -9.90
C GLU A 140 4.60 -7.22 -10.77
N GLY A 141 3.92 -8.37 -10.75
CA GLY A 141 4.28 -9.55 -11.55
C GLY A 141 4.43 -9.32 -13.07
N ASP A 142 3.91 -8.21 -13.61
CA ASP A 142 4.08 -7.81 -15.01
C ASP A 142 5.36 -6.98 -15.29
N GLY A 143 6.12 -6.64 -14.23
CA GLY A 143 7.35 -5.87 -14.28
C GLY A 143 7.16 -4.36 -14.18
N SER A 144 5.95 -3.86 -13.95
CA SER A 144 5.68 -2.43 -13.81
C SER A 144 5.80 -1.97 -12.36
N ASP A 145 6.31 -0.75 -12.17
CA ASP A 145 6.54 -0.16 -10.84
C ASP A 145 5.32 0.67 -10.39
N HIS A 146 4.87 0.43 -9.17
CA HIS A 146 3.73 1.10 -8.55
C HIS A 146 4.12 1.74 -7.22
N PHE A 147 3.47 2.87 -6.90
CA PHE A 147 3.66 3.55 -5.62
C PHE A 147 2.50 3.25 -4.66
N GLY A 148 2.85 2.99 -3.40
CA GLY A 148 1.92 2.65 -2.35
C GLY A 148 2.31 3.19 -0.99
N TRP A 149 1.40 3.03 -0.04
CA TRP A 149 1.62 3.33 1.38
C TRP A 149 1.07 2.21 2.24
N MET A 150 1.68 2.01 3.41
CA MET A 150 1.24 1.05 4.42
C MET A 150 1.09 1.76 5.76
N ARG A 151 -0.03 1.52 6.45
CA ARG A 151 -0.28 2.03 7.80
C ARG A 151 0.13 0.97 8.81
N VAL A 152 0.97 1.36 9.76
CA VAL A 152 1.60 0.46 10.72
C VAL A 152 1.65 1.06 12.12
N THR A 153 1.65 0.20 13.13
CA THR A 153 2.11 0.51 14.49
C THR A 153 3.34 -0.34 14.76
N LEU A 154 4.52 0.27 14.74
CA LEU A 154 5.78 -0.41 14.99
C LEU A 154 6.20 -0.23 16.45
N THR A 155 6.86 -1.22 17.03
CA THR A 155 7.33 -1.16 18.41
C THR A 155 8.80 -1.50 18.51
N ASN A 156 9.45 -1.03 19.58
CA ASN A 156 10.82 -1.40 19.88
C ASN A 156 10.86 -2.79 20.56
N ASN A 157 10.67 -3.86 19.78
CA ASN A 157 10.67 -5.28 20.20
C ASN A 157 9.39 -5.81 20.88
N GLY A 158 8.36 -4.97 21.05
CA GLY A 158 7.03 -5.38 21.50
C GLY A 158 6.21 -6.03 20.38
N GLN A 159 4.90 -6.24 20.56
CA GLN A 159 4.04 -6.64 19.46
C GLN A 159 3.72 -5.41 18.59
N GLY A 160 3.97 -5.51 17.29
CA GLY A 160 3.59 -4.50 16.29
C GLY A 160 2.34 -4.90 15.51
N LEU A 161 1.92 -4.04 14.57
CA LEU A 161 0.72 -4.26 13.78
C LEU A 161 0.83 -3.61 12.39
N ILE A 162 0.47 -4.37 11.35
CA ILE A 162 0.21 -3.84 10.00
C ILE A 162 -1.29 -3.65 9.87
N HIS A 163 -1.77 -2.42 9.74
CA HIS A 163 -3.20 -2.14 9.72
C HIS A 163 -3.81 -2.42 8.34
N GLU A 164 -3.21 -1.84 7.30
CA GLU A 164 -3.69 -1.85 5.92
C GLU A 164 -2.62 -1.26 4.99
N TRP A 165 -2.81 -1.41 3.68
CA TRP A 165 -2.03 -0.71 2.68
C TRP A 165 -2.87 -0.44 1.42
N ALA A 166 -2.38 0.48 0.61
CA ALA A 166 -2.94 0.77 -0.69
C ALA A 166 -1.85 1.17 -1.68
N TYR A 167 -2.12 0.98 -2.98
CA TYR A 167 -1.22 1.40 -4.05
C TYR A 167 -2.00 1.90 -5.27
N ASN A 168 -1.32 2.67 -6.11
CA ASN A 168 -1.87 3.15 -7.36
C ASN A 168 -1.77 2.06 -8.43
N ASP A 169 -2.90 1.64 -8.99
CA ASP A 169 -3.01 0.64 -10.05
C ASP A 169 -2.42 1.14 -11.39
N THR A 170 -2.20 2.44 -11.53
CA THR A 170 -1.50 3.00 -12.68
C THR A 170 0.00 3.06 -12.38
N ALA A 171 0.78 2.28 -13.11
CA ALA A 171 2.24 2.23 -12.96
C ALA A 171 2.87 3.64 -13.05
N GLY A 172 3.80 3.93 -12.14
CA GLY A 172 4.53 5.18 -12.03
C GLY A 172 3.72 6.37 -11.49
N GLU A 173 2.41 6.26 -11.32
CA GLU A 173 1.59 7.35 -10.80
C GLU A 173 1.67 7.47 -9.28
N ALA A 174 1.72 8.71 -8.80
CA ALA A 174 1.85 9.02 -7.39
C ALA A 174 0.59 8.61 -6.59
N ILE A 175 0.76 8.42 -5.28
CA ILE A 175 -0.34 8.19 -4.34
C ILE A 175 -0.22 9.10 -3.11
N GLN A 176 -1.35 9.60 -2.62
CA GLN A 176 -1.41 10.34 -1.35
C GLN A 176 -1.52 9.36 -0.18
N VAL A 177 -0.68 9.52 0.83
CA VAL A 177 -0.65 8.72 2.05
C VAL A 177 -1.97 8.86 2.80
N GLY A 178 -2.62 7.74 3.10
CA GLY A 178 -3.87 7.70 3.83
C GLY A 178 -5.05 8.34 3.08
N ALA A 179 -4.96 8.46 1.75
CA ALA A 179 -6.08 8.94 0.95
C ALA A 179 -7.34 8.11 1.26
N ILE A 180 -8.49 8.77 1.42
CA ILE A 180 -9.78 8.10 1.55
C ILE A 180 -10.06 7.47 0.19
N ILE A 181 -10.00 6.14 0.13
CA ILE A 181 -10.21 5.38 -1.09
C ILE A 181 -11.72 5.30 -1.29
N PRO A 182 -12.29 6.02 -2.29
CA PRO A 182 -13.71 5.98 -2.51
C PRO A 182 -14.08 4.53 -2.82
N GLU A 183 -15.05 3.97 -2.08
CA GLU A 183 -15.56 2.64 -2.39
C GLU A 183 -15.90 2.57 -3.88
N PRO A 184 -15.56 1.45 -4.56
CA PRO A 184 -15.71 1.34 -6.00
C PRO A 184 -17.13 1.73 -6.40
N SER A 185 -17.23 2.43 -7.53
CA SER A 185 -18.43 3.05 -8.13
C SER A 185 -19.67 2.14 -8.24
N SER A 186 -19.57 0.87 -7.84
CA SER A 186 -20.61 -0.11 -7.59
C SER A 186 -21.83 0.47 -6.85
N LEU A 187 -21.65 1.30 -5.81
CA LEU A 187 -22.78 1.93 -5.11
C LEU A 187 -23.53 2.94 -5.99
N LEU A 188 -22.79 3.73 -6.77
CA LEU A 188 -23.38 4.63 -7.77
C LEU A 188 -24.09 3.83 -8.87
N LEU A 189 -23.52 2.71 -9.32
CA LEU A 189 -24.13 1.84 -10.33
C LEU A 189 -25.42 1.18 -9.82
N ILE A 190 -25.44 0.73 -8.56
CA ILE A 190 -26.64 0.20 -7.91
C ILE A 190 -27.71 1.29 -7.80
N GLY A 191 -27.32 2.51 -7.41
CA GLY A 191 -28.22 3.67 -7.36
C GLY A 191 -28.82 4.00 -8.74
N ALA A 192 -27.98 4.09 -9.78
CA ALA A 192 -28.42 4.37 -11.14
C ALA A 192 -29.29 3.24 -11.73
N GLY A 193 -28.94 1.97 -11.48
CA GLY A 193 -29.71 0.81 -11.89
C GLY A 193 -31.10 0.77 -11.24
N SER A 194 -31.17 1.12 -9.95
CA SER A 194 -32.43 1.21 -9.20
C SER A 194 -33.36 2.29 -9.77
N LEU A 195 -32.82 3.49 -10.05
CA LEU A 195 -33.57 4.56 -10.71
C LEU A 195 -34.02 4.16 -12.12
N GLY A 196 -33.16 3.53 -12.91
CA GLY A 196 -33.49 3.06 -14.26
C GLY A 196 -34.65 2.08 -14.28
N LEU A 197 -34.70 1.15 -13.31
CA LEU A 197 -35.81 0.19 -13.16
C LEU A 197 -37.13 0.88 -12.76
N LEU A 198 -37.07 1.87 -11.86
CA LEU A 198 -38.25 2.65 -11.44
C LEU A 198 -38.82 3.46 -12.61
N ILE A 199 -37.97 4.15 -13.37
CA ILE A 199 -38.37 4.91 -14.57
C ILE A 199 -38.98 3.97 -15.62
N ARG A 200 -38.39 2.79 -15.86
CA ARG A 200 -38.95 1.80 -16.80
C ARG A 200 -40.33 1.31 -16.38
N ARG A 201 -40.57 1.03 -15.09
CA ARG A 201 -41.88 0.58 -14.58
C ARG A 201 -42.96 1.66 -14.72
N SER A 202 -42.61 2.93 -14.58
CA SER A 202 -43.55 4.04 -14.75
C SER A 202 -44.01 4.26 -16.20
N ARG A 203 -43.23 3.77 -17.19
CA ARG A 203 -43.54 3.91 -18.63
C ARG A 203 -44.32 2.72 -19.21
N GLN A 204 -44.50 1.64 -18.45
CA GLN A 204 -45.27 0.45 -18.86
C GLN A 204 -46.64 0.34 -18.18
N ARG A 205 -47.01 1.35 -17.40
CA ARG A 205 -48.37 1.58 -16.90
C ARG A 205 -48.97 2.74 -17.68
#